data_AF-A0A1F3BDN0-F1
#
_entry.id   AF-A0A1F3BDN0-F1
#
_cell.length_a   1.000
_cell.length_b   1.000
_cell.length_c   1.000
_cell.angle_alpha   90.00
_cell.angle_beta   90.00
_cell.angle_gamma   90.00
#
_symmetry.space_group_name_H-M   'P 1'
#
loop_
_entity.id
_entity.type
_entity.pdbx_description
1 polymer ?
#
loop_
_entity_poly.entity_id
_entity_poly.type
_entity_poly.pdbx_seq_one_letter_code
_entity_poly.pdbx_strand_id
1 'polypeptide(L)'
;MKDTFENINEIVTGFKIQKGQTVGSVFNKTENYVIYEIKETNKITYKTSPKFQDTTYEIAVKLDKVESYLDRDNVLWKKYKNTLADIYFLALENKSKGAEGLLDSILPELENEIDSYSKIYYLIPCIIIIIGMIAISAIVKTFNFYVSINAIDGCFIDGTLAHMIYIATFGGIGGLLSVAININKHQDKIKSRLNWGPRTYAGMFRMLVAMLSGLILYFIIKSKIIIIGFDKDLNNNYNPYILYTLAIIAGFSENLIPDLMKKVEGDGITKH
;
A
#
# COMPACT_ATOMS: atom_id res chain seq x y z
N MET A 1 27.10 -8.64 -16.16
CA MET A 1 27.76 -9.65 -17.03
C MET A 1 28.46 -8.88 -18.14
N LYS A 2 29.79 -9.04 -18.29
CA LYS A 2 30.62 -8.24 -19.21
C LYS A 2 30.72 -8.96 -20.56
N ASP A 3 29.91 -8.55 -21.53
CA ASP A 3 30.07 -8.99 -22.92
C ASP A 3 30.97 -8.01 -23.66
N THR A 4 32.25 -8.34 -23.82
CA THR A 4 33.17 -7.60 -24.69
C THR A 4 32.80 -7.86 -26.15
N PHE A 5 32.50 -6.79 -26.90
CA PHE A 5 32.24 -6.85 -28.34
C PHE A 5 33.42 -6.22 -29.08
N GLU A 6 33.93 -6.90 -30.11
CA GLU A 6 35.01 -6.37 -30.94
C GLU A 6 34.56 -5.16 -31.76
N ASN A 7 33.25 -5.04 -32.06
CA ASN A 7 32.70 -3.95 -32.86
C ASN A 7 31.47 -3.31 -32.21
N ILE A 8 31.70 -2.43 -31.23
CA ILE A 8 30.65 -1.61 -30.60
C ILE A 8 29.97 -0.67 -31.61
N ASN A 9 30.69 -0.31 -32.67
CA ASN A 9 30.21 0.55 -33.74
C ASN A 9 29.10 -0.09 -34.59
N GLU A 10 28.94 -1.42 -34.57
CA GLU A 10 27.86 -2.10 -35.27
C GLU A 10 26.52 -2.05 -34.52
N ILE A 11 26.55 -1.73 -33.22
CA ILE A 11 25.34 -1.67 -32.40
C ILE A 11 24.54 -0.43 -32.80
N VAL A 12 23.39 -0.68 -33.43
CA VAL A 12 22.40 0.31 -33.87
C VAL A 12 21.00 -0.18 -33.53
N THR A 13 20.00 0.70 -33.58
CA THR A 13 18.59 0.31 -33.40
C THR A 13 18.21 -0.81 -34.38
N GLY A 14 17.59 -1.87 -33.86
CA GLY A 14 17.24 -3.08 -34.62
C GLY A 14 18.35 -4.12 -34.75
N PHE A 15 19.57 -3.84 -34.27
CA PHE A 15 20.66 -4.80 -34.24
C PHE A 15 20.28 -6.01 -33.37
N LYS A 16 20.55 -7.22 -33.86
CA LYS A 16 20.31 -8.47 -33.14
C LYS A 16 21.54 -8.83 -32.31
N ILE A 17 21.36 -8.82 -31.00
CA ILE A 17 22.37 -9.29 -30.05
C ILE A 17 22.27 -10.82 -29.95
N GLN A 18 23.35 -11.46 -29.49
CA GLN A 18 23.35 -12.89 -29.16
C GLN A 18 22.17 -13.22 -28.23
N LYS A 19 21.56 -14.41 -28.43
CA LYS A 19 20.33 -14.89 -27.77
C LYS A 19 19.00 -14.29 -28.26
N GLY A 20 18.98 -13.73 -29.47
CA GLY A 20 17.71 -13.32 -30.12
C GLY A 20 17.11 -12.03 -29.55
N GLN A 21 17.86 -11.30 -28.75
CA GLN A 21 17.47 -9.98 -28.26
C GLN A 21 17.74 -8.92 -29.33
N THR A 22 16.89 -7.91 -29.42
CA THR A 22 17.04 -6.79 -30.36
C THR A 22 17.24 -5.48 -29.64
N VAL A 23 18.09 -4.63 -30.20
CA VAL A 23 18.28 -3.26 -29.70
C VAL A 23 17.03 -2.44 -30.03
N GLY A 24 16.34 -1.96 -29.00
CA GLY A 24 15.15 -1.12 -29.12
C GLY A 24 15.48 0.34 -29.39
N SER A 25 16.33 0.93 -28.57
CA SER A 25 16.82 2.30 -28.73
C SER A 25 18.26 2.43 -28.24
N VAL A 26 19.05 3.28 -28.88
CA VAL A 26 20.40 3.64 -28.44
C VAL A 26 20.33 5.02 -27.80
N PHE A 27 20.75 5.13 -26.54
CA PHE A 27 20.72 6.40 -25.80
C PHE A 27 22.02 7.18 -25.98
N ASN A 28 23.15 6.49 -25.92
CA ASN A 28 24.46 7.08 -26.08
C ASN A 28 25.42 6.08 -26.72
N LYS A 29 26.31 6.58 -27.57
CA LYS A 29 27.31 5.78 -28.28
C LYS A 29 28.59 6.60 -28.44
N THR A 30 29.68 6.02 -27.95
CA THR A 30 31.05 6.54 -28.09
C THR A 30 31.94 5.46 -28.71
N GLU A 31 33.20 5.77 -28.97
CA GLU A 31 34.19 4.76 -29.40
C GLU A 31 34.45 3.70 -28.32
N ASN A 32 34.18 4.05 -27.06
CA ASN A 32 34.53 3.23 -25.90
C ASN A 32 33.36 2.39 -25.38
N TYR A 33 32.12 2.86 -25.53
CA TYR A 33 30.94 2.16 -25.03
C TYR A 33 29.67 2.56 -25.78
N VAL A 34 28.62 1.74 -25.62
CA VAL A 34 27.27 2.01 -26.09
C VAL A 34 26.26 1.67 -25.00
N ILE A 35 25.29 2.55 -24.78
CA ILE A 35 24.18 2.39 -23.84
C ILE A 35 22.90 2.27 -24.65
N TYR A 36 22.14 1.20 -24.42
CA TYR A 36 20.97 0.88 -25.24
C TYR A 36 19.88 0.14 -24.45
N GLU A 37 18.65 0.22 -24.96
CA GLU A 37 17.47 -0.53 -24.49
C GLU A 37 17.37 -1.85 -25.24
N ILE A 38 17.12 -2.96 -24.53
CA ILE A 38 16.74 -4.24 -25.13
C ILE A 38 15.23 -4.22 -25.36
N LYS A 39 14.79 -4.42 -26.61
CA LYS A 39 13.38 -4.30 -27.00
C LYS A 39 12.46 -5.31 -26.29
N GLU A 40 12.95 -6.52 -26.03
CA GLU A 40 12.14 -7.60 -25.45
C GLU A 40 11.92 -7.42 -23.94
N THR A 41 12.89 -6.83 -23.24
CA THR A 41 12.83 -6.66 -21.76
C THR A 41 12.63 -5.22 -21.35
N ASN A 42 12.72 -4.27 -22.29
CA ASN A 42 12.89 -2.83 -22.05
C ASN A 42 14.09 -2.46 -21.17
N LYS A 43 14.98 -3.41 -20.82
CA LYS A 43 16.09 -3.13 -19.91
C LYS A 43 17.16 -2.29 -20.58
N ILE A 44 17.67 -1.31 -19.85
CA ILE A 44 18.85 -0.57 -20.26
C ILE A 44 20.07 -1.39 -19.89
N THR A 45 20.97 -1.52 -20.84
CA THR A 45 22.24 -2.20 -20.67
C THR A 45 23.30 -1.43 -21.43
N TYR A 46 24.56 -1.81 -21.22
CA TYR A 46 25.68 -1.19 -21.89
C TYR A 46 26.70 -2.25 -22.31
N LYS A 47 27.48 -1.93 -23.34
CA LYS A 47 28.67 -2.69 -23.74
C LYS A 47 29.86 -1.77 -23.83
N THR A 48 31.02 -2.26 -23.42
CA THR A 48 32.28 -1.52 -23.38
C THR A 48 33.34 -2.17 -24.25
N SER A 49 34.26 -1.36 -24.76
CA SER A 49 35.42 -1.80 -25.54
C SER A 49 36.36 -2.62 -24.65
N PRO A 50 37.08 -3.62 -25.18
CA PRO A 50 38.04 -4.40 -24.39
C PRO A 50 39.10 -3.53 -23.68
N LYS A 51 39.42 -2.36 -24.25
CA LYS A 51 40.42 -1.43 -23.72
C LYS A 51 39.86 -0.44 -22.69
N PHE A 52 38.55 -0.43 -22.47
CA PHE A 52 37.90 0.52 -21.59
C PHE A 52 37.82 0.01 -20.14
N GLN A 53 38.19 0.86 -19.19
CA GLN A 53 38.08 0.56 -17.76
C GLN A 53 36.67 0.93 -17.29
N ASP A 54 35.91 -0.08 -16.89
CA ASP A 54 34.54 0.10 -16.39
C ASP A 54 34.56 0.50 -14.92
N THR A 55 33.98 1.66 -14.60
CA THR A 55 33.86 2.22 -13.23
C THR A 55 32.44 2.15 -12.66
N THR A 56 31.50 1.52 -13.37
CA THR A 56 30.12 1.33 -12.88
C THR A 56 30.03 0.51 -11.59
N TYR A 57 31.06 -0.29 -11.26
CA TYR A 57 31.13 -1.07 -10.03
C TYR A 57 31.03 -0.20 -8.76
N GLU A 58 31.45 1.07 -8.82
CA GLU A 58 31.37 2.01 -7.70
C GLU A 58 29.91 2.32 -7.31
N ILE A 59 29.00 2.31 -8.30
CA ILE A 59 27.58 2.61 -8.09
C ILE A 59 26.66 1.39 -8.17
N ALA A 60 27.22 0.21 -8.45
CA ALA A 60 26.46 -1.00 -8.80
C ALA A 60 25.39 -1.36 -7.76
N VAL A 61 25.70 -1.25 -6.46
CA VAL A 61 24.74 -1.58 -5.39
C VAL A 61 23.51 -0.66 -5.39
N LYS A 62 23.72 0.66 -5.55
CA LYS A 62 22.61 1.63 -5.61
C LYS A 62 21.83 1.48 -6.91
N LEU A 63 22.53 1.23 -8.01
CA LEU A 63 21.95 1.01 -9.32
C LEU A 63 21.07 -0.26 -9.34
N ASP A 64 21.57 -1.38 -8.83
CA ASP A 64 20.81 -2.63 -8.68
C ASP A 64 19.53 -2.40 -7.85
N LYS A 65 19.62 -1.58 -6.80
CA LYS A 65 18.45 -1.22 -5.98
C LYS A 65 17.41 -0.46 -6.82
N VAL A 66 17.83 0.55 -7.58
CA VAL A 66 16.94 1.32 -8.49
C VAL A 66 16.34 0.42 -9.56
N GLU A 67 17.15 -0.40 -10.23
CA GLU A 67 16.66 -1.35 -11.23
C GLU A 67 15.66 -2.33 -10.64
N SER A 68 15.89 -2.83 -9.42
CA SER A 68 14.96 -3.75 -8.75
C SER A 68 13.58 -3.13 -8.47
N TYR A 69 13.50 -1.81 -8.33
CA TYR A 69 12.25 -1.06 -8.21
C TYR A 69 11.58 -0.89 -9.57
N LEU A 70 12.35 -0.49 -10.58
CA LEU A 70 11.84 -0.23 -11.93
C LEU A 70 11.38 -1.50 -12.65
N ASP A 71 12.07 -2.63 -12.46
CA ASP A 71 11.79 -3.92 -13.14
C ASP A 71 10.38 -4.47 -12.82
N ARG A 72 9.73 -3.93 -11.80
CA ARG A 72 8.40 -4.35 -11.34
C ARG A 72 7.26 -3.53 -11.92
N ASP A 73 7.54 -2.34 -12.46
CA ASP A 73 6.52 -1.42 -12.95
C ASP A 73 6.95 -0.79 -14.28
N ASN A 74 6.28 -1.20 -15.36
CA ASN A 74 6.52 -0.70 -16.72
C ASN A 74 6.26 0.81 -16.87
N VAL A 75 5.39 1.41 -16.04
CA VAL A 75 5.09 2.85 -16.09
C VAL A 75 6.25 3.61 -15.48
N LEU A 76 6.73 3.20 -14.30
CA LEU A 76 7.92 3.77 -13.67
C LEU A 76 9.14 3.59 -14.57
N TRP A 77 9.30 2.40 -15.16
CA TRP A 77 10.37 2.13 -16.10
C TRP A 77 10.39 3.15 -17.25
N LYS A 78 9.26 3.36 -17.92
CA LYS A 78 9.16 4.34 -19.01
C LYS A 78 9.46 5.78 -18.57
N LYS A 79 9.11 6.15 -17.34
CA LYS A 79 9.37 7.47 -16.75
C LYS A 79 10.86 7.69 -16.49
N TYR A 80 11.55 6.70 -15.91
CA TYR A 80 12.92 6.83 -15.44
C TYR A 80 14.01 6.27 -16.36
N LYS A 81 13.65 5.60 -17.47
CA LYS A 81 14.65 4.98 -18.35
C LYS A 81 15.69 5.95 -18.89
N ASN A 82 15.29 7.16 -19.31
CA ASN A 82 16.25 8.15 -19.82
C ASN A 82 17.24 8.56 -18.72
N THR A 83 16.75 8.77 -17.50
CA THR A 83 17.59 9.11 -16.35
C THR A 83 18.53 7.97 -15.96
N LEU A 84 18.09 6.71 -16.09
CA LEU A 84 18.94 5.54 -15.88
C LEU A 84 20.06 5.49 -16.93
N ALA A 85 19.76 5.80 -18.19
CA ALA A 85 20.78 5.91 -19.24
C ALA A 85 21.78 7.04 -18.96
N ASP A 86 21.33 8.17 -18.41
CA ASP A 86 22.21 9.27 -17.98
C ASP A 86 23.12 8.87 -16.81
N ILE A 87 22.61 8.08 -15.86
CA ILE A 87 23.41 7.52 -14.76
C ILE A 87 24.50 6.60 -15.31
N TYR A 88 24.15 5.69 -16.23
CA TYR A 88 25.11 4.83 -16.91
C TYR A 88 26.17 5.63 -17.66
N PHE A 89 25.77 6.70 -18.37
CA PHE A 89 26.68 7.58 -19.07
C PHE A 89 27.68 8.26 -18.12
N LEU A 90 27.19 8.87 -17.04
CA LEU A 90 28.05 9.54 -16.06
C LEU A 90 29.00 8.56 -15.37
N ALA A 91 28.51 7.37 -15.05
CA ALA A 91 29.32 6.32 -14.44
C ALA A 91 30.46 5.89 -15.36
N LEU A 92 30.17 5.62 -16.64
CA LEU A 92 31.18 5.25 -17.63
C LEU A 92 32.18 6.40 -17.90
N GLU A 93 31.74 7.66 -17.88
CA GLU A 93 32.63 8.83 -18.03
C GLU A 93 33.50 9.14 -16.79
N ASN A 94 33.63 8.20 -15.84
CA ASN A 94 34.35 8.36 -14.58
C ASN A 94 33.85 9.55 -13.72
N LYS A 95 32.59 9.95 -13.90
CA LYS A 95 31.92 10.98 -13.09
C LYS A 95 31.04 10.29 -12.03
N SER A 96 31.62 9.35 -11.28
CA SER A 96 30.89 8.51 -10.32
C SER A 96 30.13 9.34 -9.28
N LYS A 97 30.71 10.42 -8.76
CA LYS A 97 30.02 11.37 -7.86
C LYS A 97 28.75 12.00 -8.47
N GLY A 98 28.77 12.29 -9.77
CA GLY A 98 27.61 12.83 -10.48
C GLY A 98 26.51 11.79 -10.65
N ALA A 99 26.91 10.55 -10.99
CA ALA A 99 25.99 9.42 -11.08
C ALA A 99 25.37 9.08 -9.71
N GLU A 100 26.17 9.09 -8.64
CA GLU A 100 25.69 8.92 -7.26
C GLU A 100 24.69 10.01 -6.87
N GLY A 101 24.97 11.28 -7.19
CA GLY A 101 24.05 12.38 -6.91
C GLY A 101 22.69 12.22 -7.60
N LEU A 102 22.68 11.75 -8.84
CA LEU A 102 21.43 11.41 -9.54
C LEU A 102 20.71 10.24 -8.90
N LEU A 103 21.44 9.16 -8.57
CA LEU A 103 20.86 8.02 -7.86
C LEU A 103 20.25 8.43 -6.51
N ASP A 104 20.95 9.26 -5.73
CA ASP A 104 20.49 9.75 -4.43
C ASP A 104 19.28 10.69 -4.54
N SER A 105 19.08 11.33 -5.70
CA SER A 105 17.88 12.13 -5.97
C SER A 105 16.66 11.28 -6.38
N ILE A 106 16.88 10.22 -7.15
CA ILE A 106 15.79 9.40 -7.73
C ILE A 106 15.32 8.34 -6.75
N LEU A 107 16.23 7.75 -5.99
CA LEU A 107 15.93 6.67 -5.07
C LEU A 107 14.85 7.05 -4.02
N PRO A 108 14.90 8.21 -3.35
CA PRO A 108 13.81 8.61 -2.45
C PRO A 108 12.51 8.92 -3.21
N GLU A 109 12.57 9.41 -4.44
CA GLU A 109 11.37 9.63 -5.26
C GLU A 109 10.69 8.29 -5.59
N LEU A 110 11.45 7.29 -6.03
CA LEU A 110 10.97 5.93 -6.29
C LEU A 110 10.41 5.26 -5.04
N GLU A 111 11.11 5.37 -3.91
CA GLU A 111 10.63 4.85 -2.64
C GLU A 111 9.30 5.50 -2.24
N ASN A 112 9.15 6.81 -2.39
CA ASN A 112 7.92 7.53 -2.11
C ASN A 112 6.76 7.16 -3.05
N GLU A 113 7.02 7.00 -4.35
CA GLU A 113 5.99 6.57 -5.31
C GLU A 113 5.50 5.15 -4.98
N ILE A 114 6.42 4.20 -4.76
CA ILE A 114 6.10 2.82 -4.39
C ILE A 114 5.35 2.75 -3.06
N ASP A 115 5.74 3.55 -2.08
CA ASP A 115 5.05 3.67 -0.80
C ASP A 115 3.63 4.20 -0.99
N SER A 116 3.44 5.21 -1.85
CA SER A 116 2.13 5.79 -2.12
C SER A 116 1.18 4.78 -2.74
N TYR A 117 1.63 4.00 -3.72
CA TYR A 117 0.84 2.88 -4.26
C TYR A 117 0.53 1.84 -3.19
N SER A 118 1.52 1.50 -2.36
CA SER A 118 1.36 0.51 -1.29
C SER A 118 0.27 0.90 -0.28
N LYS A 119 0.15 2.19 0.04
CA LYS A 119 -0.90 2.74 0.91
C LYS A 119 -2.28 2.57 0.27
N ILE A 120 -2.41 2.88 -1.01
CA ILE A 120 -3.69 2.76 -1.74
C ILE A 120 -4.17 1.31 -1.75
N TYR A 121 -3.29 0.34 -2.04
CA TYR A 121 -3.65 -1.09 -2.04
C TYR A 121 -4.07 -1.62 -0.67
N TYR A 122 -3.59 -1.02 0.42
CA TYR A 122 -4.01 -1.36 1.78
C TYR A 122 -5.39 -0.75 2.12
N LEU A 123 -5.66 0.47 1.64
CA LEU A 123 -6.89 1.21 1.93
C LEU A 123 -8.11 0.73 1.13
N ILE A 124 -7.92 0.40 -0.16
CA ILE A 124 -9.00 -0.05 -1.07
C ILE A 124 -9.85 -1.19 -0.48
N PRO A 125 -9.28 -2.32 -0.01
CA PRO A 125 -10.10 -3.42 0.54
C PRO A 125 -10.89 -2.98 1.78
N CYS A 126 -10.34 -2.07 2.59
CA CYS A 126 -11.04 -1.53 3.76
C CYS A 126 -12.27 -0.71 3.34
N ILE A 127 -12.12 0.14 2.32
CA ILE A 127 -13.23 0.91 1.74
C ILE A 127 -14.29 -0.01 1.14
N ILE A 128 -13.89 -1.02 0.37
CA ILE A 128 -14.82 -1.98 -0.25
C ILE A 128 -15.67 -2.69 0.82
N ILE A 129 -15.03 -3.15 1.89
CA ILE A 129 -15.73 -3.80 3.02
C ILE A 129 -16.76 -2.85 3.65
N ILE A 130 -16.41 -1.59 3.87
CA ILE A 130 -17.31 -0.61 4.48
C ILE A 130 -18.47 -0.25 3.57
N ILE A 131 -18.22 -0.02 2.29
CA ILE A 131 -19.28 0.20 1.30
C ILE A 131 -20.22 -1.01 1.26
N GLY A 132 -19.66 -2.23 1.29
CA GLY A 132 -20.45 -3.46 1.37
C GLY A 132 -21.34 -3.52 2.62
N MET A 133 -20.81 -3.18 3.79
CA MET A 133 -21.57 -3.16 5.04
C MET A 133 -22.65 -2.08 5.07
N ILE A 134 -22.38 -0.90 4.50
CA ILE A 134 -23.39 0.16 4.33
C ILE A 134 -24.51 -0.32 3.41
N ALA A 135 -24.15 -0.98 2.30
CA ALA A 135 -25.13 -1.54 1.37
C ALA A 135 -26.00 -2.62 2.05
N ILE A 136 -25.39 -3.55 2.79
CA ILE A 136 -26.12 -4.57 3.57
C ILE A 136 -27.06 -3.91 4.59
N SER A 137 -26.58 -2.90 5.32
CA SER A 137 -27.40 -2.15 6.29
C SER A 137 -28.61 -1.48 5.62
N ALA A 138 -28.41 -0.88 4.45
CA ALA A 138 -29.48 -0.26 3.67
C ALA A 138 -30.48 -1.28 3.14
N ILE A 139 -30.02 -2.44 2.65
CA ILE A 139 -30.88 -3.54 2.19
C ILE A 139 -31.75 -4.05 3.33
N VAL A 140 -31.18 -4.32 4.50
CA VAL A 140 -31.92 -4.78 5.69
C VAL A 140 -32.99 -3.77 6.10
N LYS A 141 -32.65 -2.47 6.09
CA LYS A 141 -33.60 -1.41 6.42
C LYS A 141 -34.76 -1.35 5.42
N THR A 142 -34.45 -1.35 4.13
CA THR A 142 -35.46 -1.29 3.06
C THR A 142 -36.36 -2.53 3.05
N PHE A 143 -35.77 -3.71 3.28
CA PHE A 143 -36.51 -4.96 3.38
C PHE A 143 -37.50 -4.94 4.56
N ASN A 144 -37.03 -4.58 5.76
CA ASN A 144 -37.90 -4.48 6.94
C ASN A 144 -39.01 -3.43 6.75
N PHE A 145 -38.71 -2.31 6.09
CA PHE A 145 -39.71 -1.30 5.75
C PHE A 145 -40.76 -1.83 4.77
N TYR A 146 -40.34 -2.54 3.72
CA TYR A 146 -41.24 -3.13 2.74
C TYR A 146 -42.15 -4.20 3.34
N VAL A 147 -41.62 -5.11 4.16
CA VAL A 147 -42.42 -6.13 4.86
C VAL A 147 -43.41 -5.47 5.82
N SER A 148 -43.01 -4.38 6.50
CA SER A 148 -43.87 -3.62 7.40
C SER A 148 -45.07 -2.99 6.71
N ILE A 149 -44.91 -2.51 5.47
CA ILE A 149 -46.01 -1.89 4.71
C ILE A 149 -47.00 -2.96 4.22
N ASN A 150 -46.51 -4.11 3.78
CA ASN A 150 -47.33 -5.14 3.15
C ASN A 150 -47.99 -6.11 4.16
N ALA A 151 -47.83 -5.87 5.47
CA ALA A 151 -48.38 -6.70 6.55
C ALA A 151 -48.09 -8.21 6.36
N ILE A 152 -46.90 -8.54 5.85
CA ILE A 152 -46.49 -9.94 5.67
C ILE A 152 -45.97 -10.43 7.02
N ASP A 153 -46.87 -11.05 7.78
CA ASP A 153 -46.53 -11.61 9.09
C ASP A 153 -45.43 -12.69 8.98
N GLY A 154 -44.43 -12.60 9.86
CA GLY A 154 -43.39 -13.63 10.02
C GLY A 154 -42.12 -13.50 9.17
N CYS A 155 -42.04 -12.55 8.24
CA CYS A 155 -40.86 -12.39 7.35
C CYS A 155 -39.93 -11.23 7.75
N PHE A 156 -39.93 -10.78 9.00
CA PHE A 156 -39.06 -9.69 9.45
C PHE A 156 -37.67 -10.20 9.85
N ILE A 157 -36.64 -9.44 9.48
CA ILE A 157 -35.32 -9.61 10.08
C ILE A 157 -35.42 -9.09 11.52
N ASP A 158 -35.16 -9.97 12.49
CA ASP A 158 -35.18 -9.63 13.92
C ASP A 158 -34.45 -8.30 14.17
N GLY A 159 -35.11 -7.42 14.93
CA GLY A 159 -34.57 -6.13 15.30
C GLY A 159 -33.18 -6.27 15.92
N THR A 160 -32.93 -7.33 16.69
CA THR A 160 -31.61 -7.58 17.28
C THR A 160 -30.52 -7.76 16.22
N LEU A 161 -30.78 -8.56 15.19
CA LEU A 161 -29.84 -8.83 14.11
C LEU A 161 -29.59 -7.56 13.27
N ALA A 162 -30.64 -6.78 12.98
CA ALA A 162 -30.49 -5.50 12.29
C ALA A 162 -29.60 -4.52 13.07
N HIS A 163 -29.78 -4.43 14.40
CA HIS A 163 -28.92 -3.59 15.25
C HIS A 163 -27.46 -4.07 15.27
N MET A 164 -27.21 -5.38 15.29
CA MET A 164 -25.84 -5.91 15.19
C MET A 164 -25.17 -5.51 13.87
N ILE A 165 -25.89 -5.59 12.74
CA ILE A 165 -25.37 -5.16 11.44
C ILE A 165 -25.03 -3.66 11.43
N TYR A 166 -25.89 -2.82 12.00
CA TYR A 166 -25.62 -1.38 12.12
C TYR A 166 -24.40 -1.11 12.97
N ILE A 167 -24.29 -1.76 14.14
CA ILE A 167 -23.15 -1.62 15.04
C ILE A 167 -21.85 -2.08 14.39
N ALA A 168 -21.86 -3.22 13.72
CA ALA A 168 -20.70 -3.70 12.97
C ALA A 168 -20.29 -2.69 11.90
N THR A 169 -21.25 -2.09 11.17
CA THR A 169 -20.98 -1.06 10.17
C THR A 169 -20.31 0.17 10.78
N PHE A 170 -20.85 0.69 11.89
CA PHE A 170 -20.29 1.85 12.59
C PHE A 170 -18.93 1.56 13.25
N GLY A 171 -18.73 0.37 13.83
CA GLY A 171 -17.43 -0.10 14.30
C GLY A 171 -16.42 -0.21 13.16
N GLY A 172 -16.85 -0.70 12.00
CA GLY A 172 -16.06 -0.71 10.79
C GLY A 172 -15.64 0.70 10.34
N ILE A 173 -16.54 1.68 10.37
CA ILE A 173 -16.20 3.09 10.03
C ILE A 173 -15.10 3.61 10.97
N GLY A 174 -15.20 3.31 12.27
CA GLY A 174 -14.14 3.61 13.24
C GLY A 174 -12.80 2.98 12.86
N GLY A 175 -12.81 1.70 12.48
CA GLY A 175 -11.62 0.99 11.97
C GLY A 175 -11.02 1.62 10.73
N LEU A 176 -11.85 2.01 9.75
CA LEU A 176 -11.41 2.67 8.52
C LEU A 176 -10.74 4.02 8.80
N LEU A 177 -11.34 4.85 9.67
CA LEU A 177 -10.74 6.12 10.10
C LEU A 177 -9.39 5.90 10.77
N SER A 178 -9.30 4.87 11.61
CA SER A 178 -8.10 4.52 12.33
C SER A 178 -6.97 4.06 11.40
N VAL A 179 -7.31 3.27 10.38
CA VAL A 179 -6.39 2.88 9.29
C VAL A 179 -5.95 4.09 8.48
N ALA A 180 -6.87 4.97 8.10
CA ALA A 180 -6.57 6.14 7.29
C ALA A 180 -5.59 7.10 7.99
N ILE A 181 -5.78 7.33 9.30
CA ILE A 181 -4.90 8.20 10.10
C ILE A 181 -3.52 7.57 10.30
N ASN A 182 -3.45 6.26 10.58
CA ASN A 182 -2.19 5.58 10.90
C ASN A 182 -1.51 4.92 9.70
N ILE A 183 -1.93 5.24 8.47
CA ILE A 183 -1.42 4.61 7.25
C ILE A 183 0.11 4.76 7.08
N ASN A 184 0.66 5.89 7.52
CA ASN A 184 2.10 6.16 7.49
C ASN A 184 2.85 5.32 8.54
N LYS A 185 2.30 5.12 9.74
CA LYS A 185 2.93 4.29 10.79
C LYS A 185 2.99 2.81 10.41
N HIS A 186 2.20 2.37 9.44
CA HIS A 186 2.22 0.98 8.98
C HIS A 186 3.26 0.73 7.88
N GLN A 187 3.99 1.76 7.42
CA GLN A 187 5.01 1.66 6.37
C GLN A 187 6.08 0.59 6.69
N ASP A 188 6.55 0.49 7.93
CA ASP A 188 7.63 -0.46 8.27
C ASP A 188 7.20 -1.93 8.24
N LYS A 189 5.91 -2.23 8.45
CA LYS A 189 5.36 -3.58 8.28
C LYS A 189 4.96 -3.88 6.82
N ILE A 190 4.80 -2.83 6.00
CA ILE A 190 4.40 -2.90 4.58
C ILE A 190 5.62 -3.03 3.64
N LYS A 191 6.84 -2.79 4.13
CA LYS A 191 8.12 -2.97 3.38
C LYS A 191 8.38 -4.41 2.90
N SER A 192 7.63 -5.40 3.39
CA SER A 192 7.67 -6.74 2.82
C SER A 192 7.13 -6.73 1.38
N ARG A 193 7.97 -7.25 0.48
CA ARG A 193 7.85 -7.29 -0.99
C ARG A 193 6.41 -7.31 -1.49
N LEU A 194 6.15 -6.43 -2.46
CA LEU A 194 5.02 -6.17 -3.38
C LEU A 194 3.92 -7.23 -3.67
N ASN A 195 3.73 -8.27 -2.86
CA ASN A 195 2.61 -9.19 -3.02
C ASN A 195 1.34 -8.49 -2.52
N TRP A 196 0.42 -8.23 -3.44
CA TRP A 196 -0.86 -7.60 -3.13
C TRP A 196 -1.68 -8.43 -2.13
N GLY A 197 -1.61 -9.77 -2.23
CA GLY A 197 -2.39 -10.69 -1.39
C GLY A 197 -2.19 -10.52 0.13
N PRO A 198 -0.97 -10.60 0.67
CA PRO A 198 -0.73 -10.38 2.09
C PRO A 198 -1.19 -9.01 2.60
N ARG A 199 -1.07 -7.97 1.77
CA ARG A 199 -1.45 -6.60 2.14
C ARG A 199 -2.96 -6.42 2.17
N THR A 200 -3.66 -6.95 1.17
CA THR A 200 -5.13 -6.92 1.15
C THR A 200 -5.70 -7.75 2.30
N TYR A 201 -5.14 -8.94 2.56
CA TYR A 201 -5.53 -9.78 3.70
C TYR A 201 -5.37 -9.05 5.03
N ALA A 202 -4.24 -8.36 5.24
CA ALA A 202 -4.00 -7.58 6.46
C ALA A 202 -5.01 -6.43 6.65
N GLY A 203 -5.37 -5.73 5.56
CA GLY A 203 -6.41 -4.69 5.61
C GLY A 203 -7.80 -5.27 5.95
N MET A 204 -8.18 -6.36 5.29
CA MET A 204 -9.47 -7.04 5.53
C MET A 204 -9.59 -7.57 6.95
N PHE A 205 -8.56 -8.27 7.45
CA PHE A 205 -8.55 -8.81 8.81
C PHE A 205 -8.74 -7.69 9.84
N ARG A 206 -8.08 -6.54 9.64
CA ARG A 206 -8.21 -5.41 10.56
C ARG A 206 -9.62 -4.83 10.59
N MET A 207 -10.27 -4.74 9.44
CA MET A 207 -11.68 -4.31 9.39
C MET A 207 -12.59 -5.27 10.15
N LEU A 208 -12.38 -6.58 10.03
CA LEU A 208 -13.14 -7.57 10.79
C LEU A 208 -12.95 -7.38 12.30
N VAL A 209 -11.72 -7.14 12.77
CA VAL A 209 -11.45 -6.88 14.19
C VAL A 209 -12.12 -5.58 14.67
N ALA A 210 -12.12 -4.52 13.86
CA ALA A 210 -12.80 -3.27 14.19
C ALA A 210 -14.33 -3.45 14.30
N MET A 211 -14.93 -4.21 13.39
CA MET A 211 -16.35 -4.56 13.44
C MET A 211 -16.68 -5.39 14.69
N LEU A 212 -15.87 -6.40 15.00
CA LEU A 212 -16.01 -7.23 16.20
C LEU A 212 -15.88 -6.40 17.48
N SER A 213 -14.98 -5.41 17.52
CA SER A 213 -14.81 -4.53 18.67
C SER A 213 -16.07 -3.72 18.97
N GLY A 214 -16.72 -3.19 17.93
CA GLY A 214 -18.03 -2.53 18.06
C GLY A 214 -19.13 -3.49 18.58
N LEU A 215 -19.15 -4.73 18.07
CA LEU A 215 -20.11 -5.75 18.51
C LEU A 215 -19.90 -6.19 19.97
N ILE A 216 -18.65 -6.38 20.39
CA ILE A 216 -18.30 -6.70 21.78
C ILE A 216 -18.80 -5.57 22.70
N LEU A 217 -18.57 -4.31 22.33
CA LEU A 217 -19.07 -3.18 23.12
C LEU A 217 -20.60 -3.18 23.20
N TYR A 218 -21.29 -3.48 22.10
CA TYR A 218 -22.74 -3.61 22.10
C TYR A 218 -23.24 -4.69 23.06
N PHE A 219 -22.61 -5.87 23.10
CA PHE A 219 -22.97 -6.93 24.04
C PHE A 219 -22.71 -6.53 25.49
N ILE A 220 -21.61 -5.84 25.78
CA ILE A 220 -21.28 -5.34 27.12
C ILE A 220 -22.35 -4.33 27.61
N ILE A 221 -22.81 -3.45 26.73
CA ILE A 221 -23.86 -2.47 27.05
C ILE A 221 -25.21 -3.19 27.24
N LYS A 222 -25.59 -4.09 26.32
CA LYS A 222 -26.86 -4.82 26.40
C LYS A 222 -26.96 -5.77 27.59
N SER A 223 -25.84 -6.34 28.02
CA SER A 223 -25.76 -7.18 29.23
C SER A 223 -25.76 -6.39 30.53
N LYS A 224 -25.78 -5.04 30.46
CA LYS A 224 -25.72 -4.13 31.61
C LYS A 224 -24.46 -4.30 32.47
N ILE A 225 -23.38 -4.85 31.90
CA ILE A 225 -22.07 -4.96 32.57
C ILE A 225 -21.50 -3.56 32.82
N ILE A 226 -21.64 -2.67 31.83
CA ILE A 226 -21.32 -1.26 31.99
C ILE A 226 -22.63 -0.48 32.02
N ILE A 227 -22.98 0.00 33.21
CA ILE A 227 -24.08 0.96 33.40
C ILE A 227 -23.50 2.34 33.09
N ILE A 228 -23.53 2.72 31.81
CA ILE A 228 -23.30 4.12 31.47
C ILE A 228 -24.54 4.86 31.98
N GLY A 229 -24.37 5.94 32.75
CA GLY A 229 -25.40 6.64 33.53
C GLY A 229 -26.55 7.30 32.74
N PHE A 230 -26.94 6.71 31.61
CA PHE A 230 -28.03 7.09 30.74
C PHE A 230 -29.36 6.37 31.10
N ASP A 231 -29.39 5.54 32.15
CA ASP A 231 -30.51 4.67 32.52
C ASP A 231 -31.83 5.42 32.82
N LYS A 232 -31.78 6.73 33.07
CA LYS A 232 -32.99 7.54 33.32
C LYS A 232 -33.70 8.05 32.07
N ASP A 233 -33.01 8.15 30.93
CA ASP A 233 -33.62 8.51 29.63
C ASP A 233 -33.76 7.30 28.67
N LEU A 234 -33.10 6.18 29.01
CA LEU A 234 -33.06 4.96 28.20
C LEU A 234 -34.40 4.22 28.07
N ASN A 235 -35.37 4.46 28.95
CA ASN A 235 -36.65 3.75 28.95
C ASN A 235 -37.74 4.37 28.06
N ASN A 236 -37.61 5.62 27.60
CA ASN A 236 -38.66 6.27 26.79
C ASN A 236 -38.19 6.83 25.44
N ASN A 237 -36.89 7.03 25.22
CA ASN A 237 -36.35 7.37 23.89
C ASN A 237 -34.89 6.89 23.80
N TYR A 238 -34.72 5.60 23.49
CA TYR A 238 -33.40 5.03 23.21
C TYR A 238 -32.78 5.78 22.03
N ASN A 239 -31.82 6.68 22.28
CA ASN A 239 -31.13 7.39 21.21
C ASN A 239 -30.09 6.43 20.58
N PRO A 240 -30.36 5.83 19.40
CA PRO A 240 -29.49 4.83 18.80
C PRO A 240 -28.14 5.43 18.38
N TYR A 241 -28.06 6.75 18.21
CA TYR A 241 -26.85 7.44 17.77
C TYR A 241 -25.72 7.33 18.79
N ILE A 242 -26.02 7.32 20.11
CA ILE A 242 -25.00 7.15 21.16
C ILE A 242 -24.31 5.80 21.00
N LEU A 243 -25.08 4.75 20.76
CA LEU A 243 -24.55 3.40 20.58
C LEU A 243 -23.68 3.31 19.31
N TYR A 244 -24.07 4.01 18.23
CA TYR A 244 -23.27 4.10 17.01
C TYR A 244 -21.96 4.87 17.21
N THR A 245 -22.00 5.99 17.95
CA THR A 245 -20.80 6.75 18.31
C THR A 245 -19.83 5.91 19.14
N LEU A 246 -20.34 5.19 20.14
CA LEU A 246 -19.56 4.27 20.95
C LEU A 246 -18.95 3.13 20.12
N ALA A 247 -19.71 2.58 19.16
CA ALA A 247 -19.21 1.57 18.23
C ALA A 247 -18.08 2.12 17.35
N ILE A 248 -18.19 3.34 16.81
CA ILE A 248 -17.12 4.02 16.07
C ILE A 248 -15.88 4.14 16.97
N ILE A 249 -16.03 4.60 18.21
CA ILE A 249 -14.91 4.76 19.14
C ILE A 249 -14.23 3.42 19.41
N ALA A 250 -15.00 2.35 19.66
CA ALA A 250 -14.45 1.01 19.88
C ALA A 250 -13.69 0.48 18.65
N GLY A 251 -14.28 0.61 17.46
CA GLY A 251 -13.62 0.21 16.22
C GLY A 251 -12.36 1.03 15.92
N PHE A 252 -12.37 2.32 16.30
CA PHE A 252 -11.20 3.19 16.18
C PHE A 252 -10.09 2.82 17.18
N SER A 253 -10.48 2.42 18.39
CA SER A 253 -9.61 2.12 19.52
C SER A 253 -8.74 0.88 19.33
N GLU A 254 -9.05 0.00 18.38
CA GLU A 254 -8.20 -1.15 18.03
C GLU A 254 -6.76 -0.73 17.71
N ASN A 255 -6.55 0.44 17.11
CA ASN A 255 -5.20 0.98 16.89
C ASN A 255 -4.73 1.92 17.98
N LEU A 256 -5.65 2.49 18.76
CA LEU A 256 -5.31 3.40 19.83
C LEU A 256 -4.69 2.64 21.01
N ILE A 257 -5.21 1.46 21.36
CA ILE A 257 -4.75 0.68 22.52
C ILE A 257 -3.28 0.25 22.38
N PRO A 258 -2.83 -0.33 21.24
CA PRO A 258 -1.43 -0.68 21.08
C PRO A 258 -0.49 0.53 21.02
N ASP A 259 -0.92 1.63 20.38
CA ASP A 259 -0.12 2.86 20.28
C ASP A 259 0.02 3.58 21.63
N LEU A 260 -1.04 3.57 22.45
CA LEU A 260 -1.00 4.10 23.82
C LEU A 260 -0.11 3.23 24.72
N MET A 261 -0.24 1.90 24.64
CA MET A 261 0.61 0.97 25.40
C MET A 261 2.09 1.17 25.07
N LYS A 262 2.46 1.25 23.79
CA LYS A 262 3.86 1.51 23.39
C LYS A 262 4.39 2.86 23.84
N LYS A 263 3.55 3.89 23.87
CA LYS A 263 3.95 5.22 24.35
C LYS A 263 4.16 5.21 25.87
N VAL A 264 3.30 4.52 26.61
CA VAL A 264 3.41 4.33 28.06
C VAL A 264 4.63 3.46 28.41
N GLU A 265 4.90 2.40 27.65
CA GLU A 265 6.09 1.56 27.81
C GLU A 265 7.39 2.30 27.40
N GLY A 266 7.35 3.11 26.33
CA GLY A 266 8.49 3.91 25.87
C GLY A 266 8.87 5.05 26.82
N ASP A 267 7.88 5.70 27.44
CA ASP A 267 8.10 6.73 28.45
C ASP A 267 8.53 6.14 29.82
N GLY A 268 8.38 4.83 30.02
CA GLY A 268 8.80 4.11 31.22
C GLY A 268 10.28 3.67 31.24
N ILE A 269 10.96 3.62 30.08
CA ILE A 269 12.33 3.06 29.97
C ILE A 269 13.42 4.15 29.95
N THR A 270 13.07 5.45 29.98
CA THR A 270 14.04 6.57 30.04
C THR A 270 14.13 7.26 31.40
N LYS A 271 13.65 6.61 32.47
CA LYS A 271 13.96 7.01 33.85
C LYS A 271 14.36 5.80 34.68
N HIS A 272 15.62 5.39 34.56
CA HIS A 272 16.49 5.00 35.67
C HIS A 272 17.94 4.93 35.22
#